data_AF-A0AAJ1D244-F1
#
_entry.id   AF-A0AAJ1D244-F1
#
_cell.length_a   1.000
_cell.length_b   1.000
_cell.length_c   1.000
_cell.angle_alpha   90.00
_cell.angle_beta   90.00
_cell.angle_gamma   90.00
#
_symmetry.space_group_name_H-M   'P 1'
#
loop_
_entity.id
_entity.type
_entity.pdbx_description
1 polymer ?
#
loop_
_entity_poly.entity_id
_entity_poly.type
_entity_poly.pdbx_seq_one_letter_code
_entity_poly.pdbx_strand_id
1 'polypeptide(L)'
;MKIINTQKLIAVCFFIAVAVTGVFPPWLRIIDQNGLATTIGFSSVFVPPDFPAVRIDFARLILLWIIIAAASAAALLITDKKEVDQ
;
A
#
# COMPACT_ATOMS: atom_id res chain seq x y z
N MET A 1 5.15 28.68 -13.28
CA MET A 1 4.60 27.66 -12.36
C MET A 1 3.85 26.64 -13.22
N LYS A 2 4.40 25.43 -13.44
CA LYS A 2 3.73 24.41 -14.27
C LYS A 2 2.50 23.91 -13.50
N ILE A 3 1.32 24.09 -14.07
CA ILE A 3 0.08 23.51 -13.56
C ILE A 3 0.22 22.00 -13.72
N ILE A 4 0.57 21.32 -12.63
CA ILE A 4 0.57 19.85 -12.61
C ILE A 4 -0.88 19.43 -12.71
N ASN A 5 -1.21 18.64 -13.73
CA ASN A 5 -2.55 18.06 -13.86
C ASN A 5 -2.81 17.17 -12.64
N THR A 6 -3.76 17.58 -11.80
CA THR A 6 -4.04 16.96 -10.50
C THR A 6 -4.42 15.48 -10.64
N GLN A 7 -5.13 15.10 -11.71
CA GLN A 7 -5.47 13.71 -12.00
C GLN A 7 -4.21 12.87 -12.27
N LYS A 8 -3.23 13.42 -13.02
CA LYS A 8 -1.94 12.76 -13.24
C LYS A 8 -1.15 12.60 -11.93
N LEU A 9 -1.18 13.59 -11.05
CA LEU A 9 -0.53 13.51 -9.74
C LEU A 9 -1.16 12.40 -8.88
N ILE A 10 -2.48 12.31 -8.83
CA ILE A 10 -3.19 11.26 -8.08
C ILE A 10 -2.84 9.88 -8.63
N ALA A 11 -2.81 9.71 -9.95
CA ALA A 11 -2.40 8.45 -10.57
C ALA A 11 -0.96 8.06 -10.20
N VAL A 12 -0.02 9.01 -10.23
CA VAL A 12 1.36 8.77 -9.80
C VAL A 12 1.42 8.36 -8.33
N CYS A 13 0.70 9.04 -7.44
CA CYS A 13 0.63 8.70 -6.03
C CYS A 13 0.05 7.30 -5.79
N PHE A 14 -0.98 6.89 -6.55
CA PHE A 14 -1.54 5.54 -6.49
C PHE A 14 -0.47 4.48 -6.81
N PHE A 15 0.26 4.64 -7.92
CA PHE A 15 1.30 3.68 -8.31
C PHE A 15 2.47 3.63 -7.32
N ILE A 16 2.88 4.79 -6.79
CA ILE A 16 3.91 4.85 -5.74
C ILE A 16 3.43 4.11 -4.49
N ALA A 17 2.18 4.32 -4.06
CA ALA A 17 1.62 3.63 -2.90
C ALA A 17 1.62 2.11 -3.11
N VAL A 18 1.14 1.62 -4.26
CA VAL A 18 1.18 0.18 -4.58
C VAL A 18 2.62 -0.34 -4.56
N ALA A 19 3.57 0.35 -5.20
CA ALA A 19 4.97 -0.06 -5.24
C ALA A 19 5.62 -0.11 -3.83
N VAL A 20 5.38 0.90 -2.99
CA VAL A 20 5.88 0.96 -1.60
C VAL A 20 5.37 -0.24 -0.81
N THR A 21 4.13 -0.66 -1.02
CA THR A 21 3.57 -1.84 -0.34
C THR A 21 4.13 -3.17 -0.85
N GLY A 22 4.82 -3.18 -1.99
CA GLY A 22 5.63 -4.31 -2.44
C GLY A 22 7.02 -4.32 -1.80
N VAL A 23 7.68 -3.16 -1.70
CA VAL A 23 9.02 -3.03 -1.11
C VAL A 23 8.99 -3.24 0.40
N PHE A 24 7.94 -2.74 1.05
CA PHE A 24 7.67 -2.92 2.47
C PHE A 24 6.33 -3.63 2.58
N PRO A 25 6.29 -4.97 2.60
CA PRO A 25 5.04 -5.71 2.53
C PRO A 25 4.40 -5.86 3.92
N PRO A 26 3.43 -4.99 4.34
CA PRO A 26 2.76 -5.14 5.62
C PRO A 26 1.86 -6.40 5.66
N TRP A 27 1.59 -6.98 4.49
CA TRP A 27 0.85 -8.21 4.27
C TRP A 27 1.73 -9.47 4.40
N LEU A 28 3.05 -9.33 4.58
CA LEU A 28 3.92 -10.46 4.85
C LEU A 28 3.92 -10.78 6.34
N ARG A 29 3.79 -12.07 6.67
CA ARG A 29 3.86 -12.58 8.03
C ARG A 29 5.00 -13.58 8.15
N ILE A 30 5.70 -13.50 9.28
CA ILE A 30 6.68 -14.50 9.70
C ILE A 30 5.96 -15.43 10.68
N ILE A 31 6.14 -16.73 10.50
CA ILE A 31 5.73 -17.73 11.49
C ILE A 31 6.97 -18.08 12.29
N ASP A 32 6.92 -17.81 13.59
CA ASP A 32 7.96 -18.24 14.53
C ASP A 32 7.92 -19.76 14.74
N GLN A 33 8.99 -20.34 15.28
CA GLN A 33 9.10 -21.76 15.63
C GLN A 33 7.98 -22.22 16.59
N ASN A 34 7.40 -21.29 17.34
CA ASN A 34 6.27 -21.51 18.24
C ASN A 34 4.89 -21.44 17.54
N GLY A 35 4.84 -21.28 16.22
CA GLY A 35 3.60 -21.14 15.44
C GLY A 35 2.94 -19.76 15.55
N LEU A 36 3.57 -18.80 16.25
CA LEU A 36 3.06 -17.44 16.38
C LEU A 36 3.37 -16.64 15.10
N ALA A 37 2.32 -16.10 14.49
CA ALA A 37 2.44 -15.33 13.25
C ALA A 37 2.64 -13.82 13.56
N THR A 38 3.86 -13.33 13.45
CA THR A 38 4.22 -11.91 13.61
C THR A 38 4.13 -11.19 12.26
N THR A 39 3.69 -9.93 12.28
CA THR A 39 3.72 -9.11 11.05
C THR A 39 5.13 -8.57 10.89
N ILE A 40 5.72 -8.72 9.70
CA ILE A 40 7.06 -8.18 9.41
C ILE A 40 7.06 -6.63 9.46
N GLY A 41 5.90 -6.01 9.24
CA GLY A 41 5.72 -4.57 9.28
C GLY A 41 6.51 -3.90 8.15
N PHE A 42 6.92 -2.64 8.35
CA PHE A 42 7.82 -1.91 7.43
C PHE A 42 9.29 -2.26 7.65
N SER A 43 9.60 -3.39 8.31
CA SER A 43 10.97 -3.87 8.41
C SER A 43 11.42 -4.40 7.05
N SER A 44 12.65 -4.08 6.64
CA SER A 44 13.20 -4.56 5.38
C SER A 44 13.19 -6.08 5.34
N VAL A 45 12.82 -6.69 4.20
CA VAL A 45 12.79 -8.15 3.97
C VAL A 45 14.17 -8.82 4.17
N PHE A 46 15.23 -8.06 4.43
CA PHE A 46 16.56 -8.53 4.86
C PHE A 46 16.59 -9.02 6.33
N VAL A 47 15.57 -9.76 6.76
CA VAL A 47 15.57 -10.41 8.07
C VAL A 47 16.34 -11.75 7.95
N PRO A 48 17.22 -12.13 8.91
CA PRO A 48 18.15 -13.26 8.79
C PRO A 48 17.48 -14.62 8.55
N PRO A 49 18.24 -15.65 8.08
CA PRO A 49 17.72 -16.93 7.57
C PRO A 49 17.01 -17.84 8.58
N ASP A 50 16.88 -17.44 9.85
CA ASP A 50 16.39 -18.31 10.93
C ASP A 50 14.86 -18.32 11.09
N PHE A 51 14.10 -17.66 10.21
CA PHE A 51 12.64 -17.70 10.26
C PHE A 51 12.08 -18.86 9.44
N PRO A 52 11.38 -19.83 10.07
CA PRO A 52 11.08 -21.12 9.45
C PRO A 52 10.03 -21.06 8.33
N ALA A 53 9.22 -19.99 8.23
CA ALA A 53 8.31 -19.79 7.10
C ALA A 53 7.82 -18.34 6.96
N VAL A 54 7.88 -17.82 5.75
CA VAL A 54 7.22 -16.58 5.34
C VAL A 54 5.88 -16.91 4.69
N ARG A 55 4.78 -16.27 5.12
CA ARG A 55 3.45 -16.43 4.52
C ARG A 55 2.85 -15.11 4.07
N ILE A 56 2.07 -15.18 3.00
CA ILE A 56 1.29 -14.08 2.47
C ILE A 56 -0.06 -14.01 3.21
N ASP A 57 -0.36 -12.87 3.82
CA ASP A 57 -1.68 -12.55 4.34
C ASP A 57 -2.50 -11.86 3.24
N PHE A 58 -3.22 -12.66 2.46
CA PHE A 58 -4.03 -12.17 1.33
C PHE A 58 -5.14 -11.22 1.77
N ALA A 59 -5.74 -11.44 2.95
CA ALA A 59 -6.79 -10.56 3.45
C ALA A 59 -6.23 -9.15 3.68
N ARG A 60 -5.03 -9.06 4.27
CA ARG A 60 -4.36 -7.77 4.51
C ARG A 60 -3.88 -7.12 3.22
N LEU A 61 -3.36 -7.90 2.27
CA LEU A 61 -2.96 -7.41 0.94
C LEU A 61 -4.15 -6.77 0.21
N ILE A 62 -5.27 -7.49 0.12
CA ILE A 62 -6.47 -7.03 -0.56
C ILE A 62 -7.03 -5.79 0.14
N LEU A 63 -7.13 -5.81 1.47
CA LEU A 63 -7.60 -4.66 2.24
C LEU A 63 -6.77 -3.41 1.99
N LEU A 64 -5.43 -3.56 1.96
CA LEU A 64 -4.51 -2.46 1.71
C LEU A 64 -4.72 -1.85 0.32
N TRP A 65 -4.89 -2.69 -0.71
CA TRP A 65 -5.13 -2.23 -2.07
C TRP A 65 -6.50 -1.56 -2.23
N ILE A 66 -7.53 -2.06 -1.54
CA ILE A 66 -8.84 -1.43 -1.47
C ILE A 66 -8.74 -0.03 -0.85
N ILE A 67 -8.00 0.13 0.25
CA ILE A 67 -7.80 1.43 0.91
C ILE A 67 -7.10 2.41 -0.03
N ILE A 68 -6.04 1.97 -0.73
CA ILE A 68 -5.30 2.81 -1.69
C ILE A 68 -6.22 3.25 -2.85
N ALA A 69 -7.03 2.32 -3.39
CA ALA A 69 -7.98 2.61 -4.44
C ALA A 69 -9.08 3.58 -3.96
N ALA A 70 -9.66 3.35 -2.78
CA ALA A 70 -10.69 4.19 -2.20
C ALA A 70 -10.19 5.62 -1.91
N ALA A 71 -9.00 5.76 -1.36
CA ALA A 71 -8.38 7.06 -1.12
C ALA A 71 -8.12 7.83 -2.42
N SER A 72 -7.66 7.13 -3.46
CA SER A 72 -7.40 7.72 -4.78
C SER A 72 -8.70 8.14 -5.48
N ALA A 73 -9.75 7.31 -5.39
CA ALA A 73 -11.08 7.64 -5.91
C ALA A 73 -11.69 8.84 -5.17
N ALA A 74 -11.58 8.90 -3.83
CA ALA A 74 -12.04 10.03 -3.04
C ALA A 74 -11.29 11.32 -3.44
N ALA A 75 -9.97 11.25 -3.64
CA ALA A 75 -9.18 12.38 -4.10
C ALA A 75 -9.64 12.89 -5.48
N LEU A 76 -9.94 11.98 -6.42
CA LEU A 76 -10.46 12.32 -7.74
C LEU A 76 -11.85 12.99 -7.66
N LEU A 77 -12.76 12.46 -6.85
CA LEU A 77 -14.09 13.05 -6.67
C LEU A 77 -14.04 14.46 -6.07
N ILE A 78 -13.11 14.70 -5.14
CA ILE A 78 -12.91 16.04 -4.55
C ILE A 78 -12.36 17.00 -5.61
N THR A 79 -11.46 16.55 -6.47
CA THR A 79 -10.92 17.41 -7.54
C THR A 79 -11.95 17.73 -8.60
N ASP A 80 -12.75 16.76 -9.02
CA ASP A 80 -13.81 16.98 -10.02
C ASP A 80 -14.89 17.93 -9.48
N LYS A 81 -15.26 17.79 -8.19
CA LYS A 81 -16.21 18.73 -7.57
C LYS A 81 -15.70 20.17 -7.55
N LYS A 82 -14.40 20.38 -7.33
CA LYS A 82 -13.80 21.72 -7.34
C LYS A 82 -13.79 22.38 -8.72
N GLU A 83 -13.73 21.61 -9.81
CA GLU A 83 -13.78 22.15 -11.17
C GLU A 83 -15.20 22.58 -11.57
N VAL A 84 -16.24 21.96 -11.01
CA VAL A 84 -17.65 22.31 -11.30
C VAL A 84 -18.11 23.60 -10.59
N ASP A 85 -17.53 23.90 -9.43
CA ASP A 85 -17.90 25.06 -8.62
C ASP A 85 -17.13 26.36 -8.99
N GLN A 86 -16.25 26.32 -10.00
CA GLN A 86 -15.45 27.46 -10.51
C GLN A 86 -15.97 28.02 -11.83
#